data_AF-A0A2E5EFH5-F1
#
_entry.id   AF-A0A2E5EFH5-F1
#
_cell.length_a   1.000
_cell.length_b   1.000
_cell.length_c   1.000
_cell.angle_alpha   90.00
_cell.angle_beta   90.00
_cell.angle_gamma   90.00
#
_symmetry.space_group_name_H-M   'P 1'
#
loop_
_entity.id
_entity.type
_entity.pdbx_description
1 polymer ?
#
loop_
_entity_poly.entity_id
_entity_poly.type
_entity_poly.pdbx_seq_one_letter_code
_entity_poly.pdbx_strand_id
1 'polypeptide(L)' 'MRFLRKLVGICGLIIGTGTVNAAGPRPSDLGASPLDLGEAGIAWYTTWETAEAEAKRSNRPIMFVAAATQCSGISGVF' A
#
# COMPACT_ATOMS: atom_id res chain seq x y z
N MET A 1 34.22 25.70 -35.47
CA MET A 1 33.46 24.43 -35.53
C MET A 1 33.89 23.41 -34.45
N ARG A 2 34.09 23.83 -33.18
CA ARG A 2 34.51 22.92 -32.07
C ARG A 2 33.56 22.94 -30.87
N PHE A 3 32.50 23.75 -30.93
CA PHE A 3 31.47 23.85 -29.89
C PHE A 3 30.23 22.98 -30.15
N LEU A 4 29.98 22.56 -31.40
CA LEU A 4 28.82 21.72 -31.73
C LEU A 4 28.99 20.24 -31.33
N ARG A 5 30.21 19.81 -31.01
CA ARG A 5 30.51 18.40 -30.64
C ARG A 5 30.31 18.10 -29.15
N LYS A 6 30.08 19.11 -28.31
CA LYS A 6 29.82 18.91 -26.85
C LYS A 6 28.34 18.72 -26.51
N LEU A 7 27.42 19.10 -27.40
CA LEU A 7 25.97 18.94 -27.18
C LEU A 7 25.46 17.51 -27.39
N VAL A 8 26.21 16.67 -28.13
CA VAL A 8 25.85 15.25 -28.37
C VAL A 8 26.20 14.36 -27.17
N GLY A 9 26.92 14.86 -26.16
CA GLY A 9 27.33 14.08 -24.97
C GLY A 9 26.38 14.17 -23.76
N ILE A 10 25.35 15.02 -23.79
CA ILE A 10 24.50 15.31 -22.61
C ILE A 10 23.14 14.59 -22.66
N CYS A 11 22.74 14.01 -23.80
CA CYS A 11 21.43 13.36 -23.95
C CYS A 11 21.41 11.88 -23.48
N GLY A 12 22.57 11.26 -23.23
CA GLY A 12 22.67 9.83 -22.91
C GLY A 12 22.46 9.44 -21.44
N LEU A 13 22.28 10.39 -20.52
CA LEU A 13 22.32 10.14 -19.07
C LEU A 13 20.98 10.33 -18.34
N ILE A 14 19.84 10.16 -19.02
CA ILE A 14 18.52 10.29 -18.37
C ILE A 14 17.62 9.06 -18.58
N ILE A 15 18.07 8.01 -19.29
CA ILE A 15 17.33 6.74 -19.39
C ILE A 15 17.80 5.81 -18.26
N GLY A 16 17.70 6.29 -17.02
CA GLY A 16 17.75 5.42 -15.86
C GLY A 16 16.39 4.74 -15.73
N THR A 17 16.26 3.51 -16.22
CA THR A 17 15.13 2.64 -15.93
C THR A 17 15.12 2.35 -14.43
N GLY A 18 14.48 3.21 -13.65
CA GLY A 18 14.19 2.96 -12.24
C GLY A 18 13.20 1.81 -12.14
N THR A 19 13.66 0.63 -11.76
CA THR A 19 12.80 -0.46 -11.33
C THR A 19 12.13 -0.04 -10.03
N VAL A 20 10.89 0.43 -10.11
CA VAL A 20 10.04 0.61 -8.93
C VAL A 20 9.67 -0.78 -8.40
N ASN A 21 10.43 -1.26 -7.42
CA ASN A 21 10.05 -2.42 -6.62
C ASN A 21 8.90 -2.00 -5.70
N ALA A 22 7.66 -2.09 -6.18
CA ALA A 22 6.46 -1.92 -5.35
C ALA A 22 6.21 -3.17 -4.50
N ALA A 23 7.16 -3.53 -3.64
CA ALA A 23 6.91 -4.50 -2.58
C ALA A 23 6.48 -3.70 -1.35
N GLY A 24 5.24 -3.90 -0.89
CA GLY A 24 4.79 -3.35 0.39
C GLY A 24 5.68 -3.82 1.54
N PRO A 25 5.59 -3.18 2.73
CA PRO A 25 6.32 -3.63 3.91
C PRO A 25 6.04 -5.11 4.16
N ARG A 26 7.05 -5.89 4.57
CA ARG A 26 6.78 -7.28 4.93
C ARG A 26 5.86 -7.31 6.15
N PRO A 27 5.09 -8.39 6.37
CA PRO A 27 4.24 -8.49 7.56
C PRO A 27 5.01 -8.28 8.89
N SER A 28 6.30 -8.65 8.94
CA SER A 28 7.18 -8.40 10.09
C SER A 28 7.49 -6.91 10.34
N ASP A 29 7.34 -6.08 9.31
CA ASP A 29 7.67 -4.65 9.33
C ASP A 29 6.42 -3.79 9.60
N LEU A 30 5.24 -4.41 9.63
CA LEU A 30 3.98 -3.81 10.04
C LEU A 30 3.89 -3.85 11.55
N GLY A 31 4.51 -2.88 12.22
CA GLY A 31 4.36 -2.69 13.66
C GLY A 31 2.90 -2.47 14.08
N ALA A 32 2.66 -2.32 15.38
CA ALA A 32 1.35 -1.92 15.86
C ALA A 32 0.93 -0.59 15.21
N SER A 33 -0.37 -0.42 15.00
CA SER A 33 -0.92 0.86 14.54
C SER A 33 -0.45 1.99 15.46
N PRO A 34 0.00 3.15 14.93
CA PRO A 34 0.40 4.29 15.76
C PRO A 34 -0.80 5.03 16.38
N LEU A 35 -2.03 4.58 16.11
CA LEU A 35 -3.25 5.15 16.65
C LEU A 35 -3.35 4.95 18.15
N ASP A 36 -3.74 6.00 18.87
CA ASP A 36 -4.01 5.90 20.30
C ASP A 36 -5.25 5.03 20.59
N LEU A 37 -5.33 4.48 21.80
CA LEU A 37 -6.51 3.70 22.21
C LEU A 37 -7.77 4.56 22.17
N GLY A 38 -8.74 4.14 21.36
CA GLY A 38 -10.01 4.85 21.16
C GLY A 38 -10.03 5.78 19.95
N GLU A 39 -8.91 5.94 19.23
CA GLU A 39 -8.86 6.67 17.97
C GLU A 39 -9.50 5.87 16.83
N ALA A 40 -10.02 6.57 15.82
CA ALA A 40 -10.70 5.94 14.69
C ALA A 40 -9.70 5.12 13.84
N GLY A 41 -9.91 3.80 13.77
CA GLY A 41 -9.10 2.88 12.99
C GLY A 41 -9.92 1.79 12.30
N ILE A 42 -9.25 0.99 11.47
CA ILE A 42 -9.86 -0.17 10.79
C ILE A 42 -9.57 -1.42 11.60
N ALA A 43 -10.63 -2.14 11.98
CA ALA A 43 -10.53 -3.49 12.51
C ALA A 43 -10.87 -4.50 11.41
N TRP A 44 -9.94 -5.42 11.14
CA TRP A 44 -10.12 -6.47 10.14
C TRP A 44 -10.71 -7.73 10.76
N TYR A 45 -11.78 -8.24 10.17
CA TYR A 45 -12.40 -9.52 10.53
C TYR A 45 -12.21 -10.50 9.37
N THR A 46 -11.70 -11.69 9.67
CA THR A 46 -11.36 -12.70 8.65
C THR A 46 -12.46 -13.74 8.46
N THR A 47 -13.53 -13.71 9.27
CA THR A 47 -14.68 -14.59 9.14
C THR A 47 -15.99 -13.82 9.17
N TRP A 48 -17.02 -14.39 8.54
CA TRP A 48 -18.35 -13.78 8.50
C TRP A 48 -18.96 -13.69 9.91
N GLU A 49 -18.80 -14.73 10.73
CA GLU A 49 -19.41 -14.81 12.06
C GLU A 49 -18.91 -13.70 12.99
N THR A 50 -17.60 -13.42 12.94
CA THR A 50 -16.98 -12.37 13.75
C THR A 50 -17.35 -10.98 13.24
N ALA A 51 -17.38 -10.77 11.93
CA ALA A 51 -17.81 -9.51 11.32
C ALA A 51 -19.29 -9.22 11.61
N GLU A 52 -20.18 -10.21 11.49
CA GLU A 52 -21.62 -10.07 11.72
C GLU A 52 -21.92 -9.76 13.20
N ALA A 53 -21.25 -10.44 14.13
CA ALA A 53 -21.41 -10.18 15.56
C ALA A 53 -21.05 -8.72 15.91
N GLU A 54 -19.97 -8.20 15.35
CA GLU A 54 -19.49 -6.83 15.62
C GLU A 54 -20.33 -5.76 14.94
N ALA A 55 -20.81 -6.02 13.73
CA ALA A 55 -21.76 -5.17 13.04
C ALA A 55 -23.07 -5.02 13.85
N LYS A 56 -23.61 -6.13 14.38
CA LYS A 56 -24.80 -6.13 15.25
C LYS A 56 -24.55 -5.40 16.57
N ARG A 57 -23.44 -5.70 17.26
CA ARG A 57 -23.09 -5.08 18.55
C ARG A 57 -22.97 -3.55 18.43
N SER A 58 -22.40 -3.07 17.34
CA SER A 58 -22.13 -1.65 17.13
C SER A 58 -23.17 -0.91 16.29
N ASN A 59 -24.17 -1.61 15.75
CA ASN A 59 -25.16 -1.07 14.82
C ASN A 59 -24.52 -0.33 13.62
N ARG A 60 -23.45 -0.92 13.07
CA ARG A 60 -22.71 -0.36 11.92
C ARG A 60 -22.74 -1.32 10.73
N PRO A 61 -22.78 -0.79 9.50
CA PRO A 61 -22.74 -1.63 8.30
C PRO A 61 -21.39 -2.35 8.16
N ILE A 62 -21.40 -3.47 7.45
CA ILE A 62 -20.19 -4.21 7.08
C ILE A 62 -19.63 -3.64 5.78
N MET A 63 -18.34 -3.31 5.79
CA MET A 63 -17.57 -3.03 4.57
C MET A 63 -16.86 -4.30 4.13
N PHE A 64 -17.29 -4.89 3.01
CA PHE A 64 -16.61 -6.02 2.41
C PHE A 64 -15.45 -5.56 1.54
N VAL A 65 -14.26 -6.12 1.79
CA VAL A 65 -13.06 -5.89 1.00
C VAL A 65 -12.58 -7.22 0.44
N ALA A 66 -12.45 -7.30 -0.88
CA ALA A 66 -11.85 -8.43 -1.57
C ALA A 66 -10.64 -7.92 -2.36
N ALA A 67 -9.47 -8.42 -2.00
CA ALA A 67 -8.21 -8.05 -2.63
C ALA A 67 -7.23 -9.22 -2.52
N ALA A 68 -6.30 -9.29 -3.46
CA ALA A 68 -5.26 -10.31 -3.51
C ALA A 68 -3.88 -9.66 -3.39
N THR A 69 -2.88 -10.43 -2.97
CA THR A 69 -1.50 -9.94 -2.71
C THR A 69 -0.84 -9.33 -3.96
N GLN A 70 -1.36 -9.63 -5.14
CA GLN A 70 -0.93 -9.06 -6.42
C GLN A 70 -1.58 -7.69 -6.73
N CYS A 71 -2.58 -7.26 -5.95
CA CYS A 71 -3.24 -5.98 -6.13
C CYS A 71 -2.35 -4.86 -5.59
N SER A 72 -1.89 -3.97 -6.46
CA SER A 72 -1.09 -2.81 -6.07
C SER A 72 -1.92 -1.77 -5.32
N GLY A 73 -1.35 -1.19 -4.25
CA GLY A 73 -1.89 -0.02 -3.56
C GLY A 73 -3.03 -0.29 -2.57
N ILE A 74 -3.34 -1.56 -2.24
CA ILE A 74 -4.36 -1.90 -1.24
C ILE A 74 -3.71 -2.11 0.13
N SER A 75 -4.11 -1.31 1.13
CA SER A 75 -3.62 -1.43 2.50
C SER A 75 -4.03 -2.77 3.13
N GLY A 76 -3.09 -3.46 3.80
CA GLY A 76 -3.40 -4.70 4.52
C GLY A 76 -3.45 -5.96 3.65
N VAL A 77 -3.04 -5.84 2.38
CA VAL A 77 -2.99 -6.94 1.41
C VAL A 77 -1.53 -7.06 0.97
N PHE A 78 -0.80 -8.02 1.54
CA PHE A 78 0.65 -8.24 1.37
C PHE A 78 0.94 -9.49 0.55
#